data_AF-A0AAW2JMP6-F1
#
_entry.id   AF-A0AAW2JMP6-F1
#
_cell.length_a   1.000
_cell.length_b   1.000
_cell.length_c   1.000
_cell.angle_alpha   90.00
_cell.angle_beta   90.00
_cell.angle_gamma   90.00
#
_symmetry.space_group_name_H-M   'P 1'
#
loop_
_entity.id
_entity.type
_entity.pdbx_description
1 polymer ?
#
loop_
_entity_poly.entity_id
_entity_poly.type
_entity_poly.pdbx_seq_one_letter_code
_entity_poly.pdbx_strand_id
1 'polypeptide(L)'
;MHHDCTPPIIHRDVKSSNILLDSDFEPKIADFGLAKILIKKNEPNTMSAVAGSFGYIAPEYAYTTKVNEKIDVYSFGVVLLELVTGREPNCGDEHTSLAEWAWKHYGEKSLLQTF
;
A
#
# COMPACT_ATOMS: atom_id res chain seq x y z
N MET A 1 -1.71 14.14 -0.05
CA MET A 1 -0.45 13.91 0.69
C MET A 1 0.79 14.07 -0.18
N HIS A 2 0.91 13.36 -1.30
CA HIS A 2 2.11 13.46 -2.15
C HIS A 2 2.18 14.73 -3.00
N HIS A 3 1.04 15.31 -3.36
CA HIS A 3 0.97 16.44 -4.31
C HIS A 3 0.55 17.76 -3.66
N ASP A 4 -0.37 17.71 -2.70
CA ASP A 4 -0.95 18.92 -2.08
C ASP A 4 -0.21 19.40 -0.82
N CYS A 5 0.68 18.58 -0.26
CA CYS A 5 1.51 18.95 0.88
C CYS A 5 2.88 19.42 0.40
N THR A 6 3.37 20.54 0.95
CA THR A 6 4.73 21.04 0.69
C THR A 6 5.45 21.25 2.02
N PRO A 7 6.48 20.47 2.34
CA PRO A 7 7.03 19.33 1.58
C PRO A 7 6.10 18.09 1.48
N PRO A 8 6.24 17.23 0.44
CA PRO A 8 5.43 16.03 0.30
C PRO A 8 5.52 15.07 1.48
N ILE A 9 4.41 14.41 1.81
CA ILE A 9 4.31 13.45 2.92
C ILE A 9 4.07 12.06 2.34
N ILE A 10 4.89 11.09 2.76
CA ILE A 10 4.72 9.66 2.48
C ILE A 10 4.20 9.00 3.76
N HIS A 11 3.12 8.23 3.67
CA HIS A 11 2.45 7.63 4.81
C HIS A 11 3.18 6.40 5.35
N ARG A 12 3.67 5.52 4.47
CA ARG A 12 4.40 4.27 4.78
C ARG A 12 3.60 3.16 5.47
N ASP A 13 2.31 3.35 5.67
CA ASP A 13 1.42 2.33 6.27
C ASP A 13 -0.03 2.50 5.81
N VAL A 14 -0.23 2.69 4.51
CA VAL A 14 -1.56 2.69 3.91
C VAL A 14 -2.10 1.26 3.95
N LYS A 15 -3.22 1.04 4.63
CA LYS A 15 -3.91 -0.25 4.74
C LYS A 15 -5.38 -0.03 5.07
N SER A 16 -6.21 -1.06 4.86
CA SER A 16 -7.64 -0.96 5.06
C SER A 16 -8.01 -0.53 6.49
N SER A 17 -7.31 -1.02 7.52
CA SER A 17 -7.54 -0.61 8.92
C SER A 17 -7.11 0.81 9.27
N ASN A 18 -6.33 1.47 8.41
CA ASN A 18 -5.94 2.88 8.53
C ASN A 18 -6.81 3.81 7.65
N ILE A 19 -7.84 3.28 6.99
CA ILE A 19 -8.83 4.06 6.25
C ILE A 19 -10.12 4.01 7.06
N LEU A 20 -10.35 5.07 7.82
CA LEU A 20 -11.54 5.20 8.66
C LEU A 20 -12.71 5.70 7.83
N LEU A 21 -13.93 5.37 8.24
CA LEU A 21 -15.16 5.87 7.64
C LEU A 21 -15.85 6.77 8.66
N ASP A 22 -16.34 7.93 8.22
CA ASP A 22 -17.22 8.76 9.04
C ASP A 22 -18.69 8.33 8.93
N SER A 23 -19.60 9.14 9.51
CA SER A 23 -21.03 8.85 9.51
C SER A 23 -21.67 8.79 8.13
N ASP A 24 -21.05 9.45 7.14
CA ASP A 24 -21.51 9.49 5.76
C ASP A 24 -20.81 8.43 4.89
N PHE A 25 -20.04 7.52 5.52
CA PHE A 25 -19.19 6.53 4.86
C PHE A 25 -18.08 7.14 3.99
N GLU A 26 -17.69 8.39 4.25
CA GLU A 26 -16.59 9.02 3.52
C GLU A 26 -15.23 8.56 4.09
N PRO A 27 -14.30 8.11 3.24
CA PRO A 27 -13.01 7.58 3.69
C PRO A 27 -12.07 8.69 4.17
N LYS A 28 -11.42 8.46 5.32
CA LYS A 28 -10.38 9.32 5.90
C LYS A 28 -9.14 8.50 6.25
N ILE A 29 -7.99 8.92 5.73
CA ILE A 29 -6.70 8.30 6.05
C ILE A 29 -6.29 8.66 7.49
N ALA A 30 -5.88 7.66 8.26
CA ALA A 30 -5.45 7.76 9.64
C ALA A 30 -4.08 7.08 9.88
N ASP A 31 -3.53 7.26 11.08
CA ASP A 31 -2.27 6.67 11.55
C ASP A 31 -1.00 7.09 10.77
N PHE A 32 -0.58 8.33 10.99
CA PHE A 32 0.64 8.89 10.44
C PHE A 32 1.89 8.55 11.27
N GLY A 33 1.85 7.55 12.15
CA GLY A 33 2.96 7.21 13.06
C GLY A 33 4.26 6.83 12.34
N LEU A 34 4.15 6.27 11.13
CA LEU A 34 5.28 5.90 10.27
C LEU A 34 5.60 6.93 9.18
N ALA A 35 4.80 8.00 9.08
CA ALA A 35 4.89 8.95 7.98
C ALA A 35 6.23 9.67 7.94
N LYS A 36 6.66 10.05 6.73
CA LYS A 36 7.91 10.76 6.47
C LYS A 36 7.70 11.91 5.51
N ILE A 37 8.38 13.01 5.81
CA ILE A 37 8.45 14.19 4.96
C ILE A 37 9.61 14.02 3.97
N LEU A 38 9.35 14.20 2.68
CA LEU A 38 10.38 14.26 1.65
C LEU A 38 11.00 15.65 1.60
N ILE A 39 12.25 15.78 2.06
CA ILE A 39 13.01 17.04 2.03
C ILE A 39 13.31 17.47 0.59
N LYS A 40 13.44 16.53 -0.35
CA LYS A 40 13.56 16.79 -1.78
C LYS A 40 12.50 16.01 -2.57
N LYS A 41 11.77 16.74 -3.41
CA LYS A 41 10.78 16.16 -4.32
C LYS A 41 11.51 15.30 -5.36
N ASN A 42 11.11 14.03 -5.50
CA ASN A 42 11.64 13.04 -6.46
C ASN A 42 13.02 12.42 -6.15
N GLU A 43 13.64 12.69 -5.00
CA GLU A 43 14.81 11.91 -4.55
C GLU A 43 14.37 10.86 -3.52
N PRO A 44 14.61 9.56 -3.76
CA PRO A 44 14.30 8.54 -2.77
C PRO A 44 15.16 8.74 -1.53
N ASN A 45 14.52 8.85 -0.37
CA ASN A 45 15.24 8.88 0.89
C ASN A 45 15.52 7.45 1.35
N THR A 46 16.78 7.13 1.60
CA THR A 46 17.15 5.84 2.20
C THR A 46 16.76 5.84 3.67
N MET A 47 15.94 4.88 4.10
CA MET A 47 15.60 4.69 5.52
C MET A 47 16.52 3.67 6.17
N SER A 48 16.74 3.83 7.48
CA SER A 48 17.52 2.89 8.30
C SER A 48 16.84 1.53 8.47
N ALA A 49 15.51 1.47 8.31
CA ALA A 49 14.72 0.25 8.43
C ALA A 49 13.48 0.31 7.54
N VAL A 50 13.04 -0.87 7.10
CA VAL A 50 11.71 -1.07 6.52
C VAL A 50 10.67 -0.95 7.64
N ALA A 51 9.61 -0.18 7.41
CA ALA A 51 8.46 -0.11 8.31
C ALA A 51 7.18 -0.07 7.49
N GLY A 52 6.14 -0.72 7.99
CA GLY A 52 4.84 -0.86 7.34
C GLY A 52 4.22 -2.21 7.71
N SER A 53 2.99 -2.45 7.25
CA SER A 53 2.27 -3.68 7.53
C SER A 53 2.51 -4.75 6.46
N PHE A 54 2.84 -5.98 6.89
CA PHE A 54 3.04 -7.12 5.99
C PHE A 54 1.80 -7.36 5.11
N GLY A 55 2.01 -7.62 3.82
CA GLY A 55 0.96 -7.67 2.80
C GLY A 55 0.77 -6.35 2.03
N TYR A 56 1.15 -5.21 2.62
CA TYR A 56 1.05 -3.88 1.99
C TYR A 56 2.40 -3.27 1.62
N ILE A 57 3.50 -3.83 2.10
CA ILE A 57 4.85 -3.34 1.84
C ILE A 57 5.24 -3.59 0.39
N ALA A 58 5.58 -2.53 -0.34
CA ALA A 58 6.09 -2.62 -1.69
C ALA A 58 7.39 -3.46 -1.73
N PRO A 59 7.55 -4.42 -2.65
CA PRO A 59 8.69 -5.31 -2.69
C PRO A 59 10.01 -4.55 -2.86
N GLU A 60 10.05 -3.53 -3.73
CA GLU A 60 11.22 -2.69 -3.93
C GLU A 60 11.64 -1.94 -2.66
N TYR A 61 10.68 -1.59 -1.79
CA TYR A 61 10.97 -0.95 -0.52
C TYR A 61 11.57 -1.94 0.48
N ALA A 62 11.09 -3.18 0.50
CA ALA A 62 11.63 -4.25 1.33
C ALA A 62 13.11 -4.55 1.00
N TYR A 63 13.50 -4.49 -0.28
CA TYR A 63 14.88 -4.78 -0.71
C TYR A 63 15.84 -3.59 -0.60
N THR A 64 15.38 -2.39 -0.94
CA THR A 64 16.28 -1.23 -1.13
C THR A 64 16.24 -0.21 0.00
N THR A 65 15.26 -0.31 0.90
CA THR A 65 14.92 0.67 1.93
C THR A 65 14.71 2.10 1.40
N LYS A 66 14.59 2.28 0.08
CA LYS A 66 14.31 3.55 -0.57
C LYS A 66 12.84 3.90 -0.43
N VAL A 67 12.60 5.09 0.11
CA VAL A 67 11.26 5.62 0.31
C VAL A 67 10.98 6.72 -0.71
N ASN A 68 9.92 6.52 -1.49
CA ASN A 68 9.32 7.49 -2.38
C ASN A 68 7.79 7.38 -2.31
N GLU A 69 7.06 8.21 -3.03
CA GLU A 69 5.59 8.20 -3.03
C GLU A 69 4.99 6.90 -3.61
N LYS A 70 5.75 6.15 -4.42
CA LYS A 70 5.26 4.94 -5.11
C LYS A 70 5.01 3.78 -4.16
N ILE A 71 5.66 3.76 -3.00
CA ILE A 71 5.42 2.73 -1.99
C ILE A 71 3.99 2.83 -1.43
N ASP A 72 3.47 4.05 -1.22
CA ASP A 72 2.08 4.25 -0.79
C ASP A 72 1.10 3.89 -1.92
N VAL A 73 1.49 4.10 -3.19
CA VAL A 73 0.69 3.70 -4.36
C VAL A 73 0.55 2.19 -4.44
N TYR A 74 1.63 1.44 -4.18
CA TYR A 74 1.56 -0.02 -4.10
C TYR A 74 0.62 -0.48 -3.00
N SER A 75 0.77 0.04 -1.78
CA SER A 75 -0.08 -0.29 -0.64
C SER A 75 -1.56 0.03 -0.91
N PHE A 76 -1.84 1.16 -1.57
CA PHE A 76 -3.19 1.49 -2.02
C PHE A 76 -3.74 0.49 -3.06
N GLY A 77 -2.89 -0.01 -3.96
CA GLY A 77 -3.27 -1.08 -4.89
C GLY A 77 -3.71 -2.36 -4.16
N VAL A 78 -3.07 -2.71 -3.05
CA VAL A 78 -3.50 -3.85 -2.21
C VAL A 78 -4.87 -3.57 -1.58
N VAL A 79 -5.11 -2.37 -1.06
CA VAL A 79 -6.44 -1.98 -0.54
C VAL A 79 -7.52 -2.12 -1.61
N LEU A 80 -7.25 -1.70 -2.84
CA LEU A 80 -8.20 -1.88 -3.95
C LEU A 80 -8.46 -3.36 -4.23
N LEU A 81 -7.44 -4.22 -4.18
CA LEU A 81 -7.61 -5.67 -4.32
C LEU A 81 -8.47 -6.26 -3.20
N GLU A 82 -8.27 -5.83 -1.94
CA GLU A 82 -9.13 -6.25 -0.83
C GLU A 82 -10.59 -5.87 -1.09
N LEU A 83 -10.85 -4.63 -1.53
CA LEU A 83 -12.20 -4.14 -1.79
C LEU A 83 -12.91 -4.91 -2.92
N VAL A 84 -12.20 -5.21 -4.02
CA VAL A 84 -12.83 -5.90 -5.17
C VAL A 84 -12.94 -7.40 -4.99
N THR A 85 -12.05 -8.02 -4.20
CA THR A 85 -12.04 -9.49 -4.01
C THR A 85 -12.68 -9.95 -2.70
N GLY A 86 -12.82 -9.07 -1.71
CA GLY A 86 -13.21 -9.41 -0.35
C GLY A 86 -12.19 -10.29 0.39
N ARG A 87 -10.96 -10.42 -0.11
CA ARG A 87 -9.90 -11.25 0.48
C ARG A 87 -8.97 -10.43 1.35
N GLU A 88 -8.42 -11.08 2.37
CA GLU A 88 -7.36 -10.50 3.19
C GLU A 88 -6.04 -10.35 2.41
N PRO A 89 -5.21 -9.36 2.74
CA PRO A 89 -3.97 -9.03 2.02
C PRO A 89 -2.90 -10.10 2.19
N ASN A 90 -2.95 -10.82 3.32
CA ASN A 90 -2.16 -12.02 3.60
C ASN A 90 -3.10 -13.21 3.50
N CYS A 91 -3.25 -13.76 2.30
CA CYS A 91 -3.98 -15.01 2.14
C CYS A 91 -3.26 -16.10 2.97
N GLY A 92 -4.02 -16.94 3.67
CA GLY A 92 -3.48 -17.92 4.63
C GLY A 92 -2.64 -19.06 4.03
N ASP A 93 -2.29 -19.00 2.74
CA ASP A 93 -1.23 -19.81 2.16
C ASP A 93 0.11 -19.13 2.47
N GLU A 94 0.95 -19.78 3.26
CA GLU A 94 2.11 -19.24 4.00
C GLU A 94 3.15 -18.45 3.18
N HIS A 95 2.99 -18.33 1.86
CA HIS A 95 3.98 -17.75 0.93
C HIS A 95 3.43 -16.84 -0.19
N THR A 96 2.14 -16.51 -0.26
CA THR A 96 1.61 -15.64 -1.34
C THR A 96 0.87 -14.41 -0.81
N SER A 97 1.35 -13.22 -1.17
CA SER A 97 0.60 -11.98 -0.94
C SER A 97 -0.61 -11.85 -1.87
N LEU A 98 -1.64 -11.10 -1.48
CA LEU A 98 -2.81 -10.85 -2.34
C LEU A 98 -2.41 -10.21 -3.69
N ALA A 99 -1.39 -9.35 -3.69
CA ALA A 99 -0.84 -8.76 -4.90
C ALA A 99 -0.24 -9.80 -5.86
N GLU A 100 0.53 -10.76 -5.34
CA GLU A 100 1.10 -11.85 -6.14
C GLU A 100 0.02 -12.82 -6.64
N TRP A 101 -0.98 -13.12 -5.80
CA TRP A 101 -2.13 -13.92 -6.19
C TRP A 101 -2.88 -13.25 -7.37
N ALA A 102 -3.17 -11.95 -7.26
CA ALA A 102 -3.86 -11.20 -8.30
C ALA A 102 -3.06 -11.17 -9.60
N TRP A 103 -1.74 -10.98 -9.52
CA TRP A 103 -0.85 -10.99 -10.68
C TRP A 103 -0.88 -12.32 -11.44
N LYS A 104 -0.85 -13.45 -10.73
CA LYS A 104 -0.95 -14.79 -11.33
C LYS A 104 -2.29 -14.97 -12.08
N HIS A 105 -3.40 -14.59 -11.46
CA HIS A 105 -4.74 -14.76 -12.05
C HIS A 105 -5.04 -13.78 -13.19
N TYR A 106 -4.37 -12.62 -13.21
CA TYR A 106 -4.42 -11.69 -14.34
C TYR A 106 -3.79 -12.31 -15.59
N GLY A 107 -2.62 -12.95 -15.45
CA GLY A 107 -1.94 -13.64 -16.55
C GLY A 107 -2.74 -14.80 -17.15
N GLU A 108 -3.59 -15.43 -16.34
CA GLU A 108 -4.42 -16.57 -16.73
C GLU A 108 -5.81 -16.17 -17.30
N LYS A 109 -6.11 -14.86 -17.43
CA LYS A 109 -7.44 -14.32 -17.82
C LYS A 109 -8.61 -14.78 -16.91
N SER A 110 -8.31 -15.27 -15.71
CA SER A 110 -9.30 -15.85 -14.78
C SER A 110 -9.97 -14.82 -13.87
N LEU A 111 -9.34 -13.65 -13.64
CA LEU A 111 -9.88 -12.60 -12.76
C LEU A 111 -11.30 -12.12 -13.14
N LEU A 112 -11.67 -12.19 -14.41
CA LEU A 112 -12.98 -11.75 -14.90
C LEU A 112 -14.06 -12.85 -14.82
N GLN A 113 -13.71 -14.09 -14.45
CA GLN A 113 -14.66 -15.21 -14.34
C GLN A 113 -15.13 -15.45 -12.90
N THR A 114 -14.61 -14.68 -11.93
CA THR A 114 -14.97 -14.82 -10.50
C THR A 114 -16.08 -13.84 -10.07
N PHE A 115 -16.64 -13.09 -11.02
CA PHE A 115 -17.77 -12.16 -10.82
C PHE A 115 -18.94 -12.54 -11.72
#